data_AF-M1D2X5-F1
#
_entry.id   AF-M1D2X5-F1
#
_cell.length_a   1.000
_cell.length_b   1.000
_cell.length_c   1.000
_cell.angle_alpha   90.00
_cell.angle_beta   90.00
_cell.angle_gamma   90.00
#
_symmetry.space_group_name_H-M   'P 1'
#
loop_
_entity.id
_entity.type
_entity.pdbx_description
1 polymer ?
#
loop_
_entity_poly.entity_id
_entity_poly.type
_entity_poly.pdbx_seq_one_letter_code
_entity_poly.pdbx_strand_id
1 'polypeptide(L)'
;MASYENYPSGYALKSLHRIGGVTKNSDELRVHIDTFSAMNGISRFCEYNYPWRYSKEENISLENLQMKNFTYLLNENSYIEGFKCLMSVDGFSRVRIRIGFPPISFAKEPKVFIHGNIRNTDIMNRGWPGCSVIP
;
A
#
# COMPACT_ATOMS: atom_id res chain seq x y z
N MET A 1 8.52 -14.85 8.31
CA MET A 1 7.45 -15.55 9.05
C MET A 1 6.28 -15.75 8.11
N ALA A 2 5.61 -16.91 8.10
CA ALA A 2 4.50 -17.17 7.17
C ALA A 2 3.23 -16.35 7.48
N SER A 3 2.95 -16.06 8.75
CA SER A 3 1.80 -15.23 9.16
C SER A 3 1.85 -13.79 8.64
N TYR A 4 3.06 -13.26 8.42
CA TYR A 4 3.29 -11.93 7.87
C TYR A 4 2.74 -11.79 6.45
N GLU A 5 2.88 -12.84 5.63
CA GLU A 5 2.48 -12.83 4.22
C GLU A 5 0.94 -12.94 4.06
N ASN A 6 0.22 -13.28 5.13
CA ASN A 6 -1.25 -13.38 5.12
C ASN A 6 -1.94 -12.03 5.37
N TYR A 7 -1.21 -11.03 5.88
CA TYR A 7 -1.74 -9.71 6.21
C TYR A 7 -0.83 -8.59 5.68
N PRO A 8 -0.61 -8.53 4.34
CA PRO A 8 0.39 -7.66 3.72
C PRO A 8 0.11 -6.16 3.94
N SER A 9 -1.15 -5.77 4.13
CA SER A 9 -1.54 -4.35 4.21
C SER A 9 -1.06 -3.69 5.49
N GLY A 10 -0.98 -4.43 6.61
CA GLY A 10 -0.38 -3.91 7.85
C GLY A 10 1.09 -3.52 7.65
N TYR A 11 1.83 -4.29 6.85
CA TYR A 11 3.20 -3.95 6.50
C TYR A 11 3.30 -2.80 5.49
N ALA A 12 2.37 -2.73 4.54
CA ALA A 12 2.30 -1.60 3.62
C ALA A 12 2.14 -0.28 4.39
N LEU A 13 1.21 -0.22 5.36
CA LEU A 13 1.02 0.95 6.20
C LEU A 13 2.26 1.27 7.04
N LYS A 14 2.89 0.26 7.67
CA LYS A 14 4.15 0.44 8.42
C LYS A 14 5.27 0.99 7.54
N SER A 15 5.38 0.51 6.30
CA SER A 15 6.38 0.97 5.33
C SER A 15 6.10 2.40 4.88
N LEU A 16 4.82 2.74 4.66
CA LEU A 16 4.39 4.10 4.38
C LEU A 16 4.78 5.05 5.50
N HIS A 17 4.55 4.70 6.77
CA HIS A 17 4.95 5.56 7.89
C HIS A 17 6.45 5.83 7.94
N ARG A 18 7.26 4.81 7.66
CA ARG A 18 8.73 4.92 7.68
C ARG A 18 9.27 5.85 6.59
N ILE A 19 8.65 5.87 5.40
CA ILE A 19 9.18 6.57 4.23
C ILE A 19 8.42 7.88 3.94
N GLY A 20 7.10 7.88 4.14
CA GLY A 20 6.19 8.95 3.71
C GLY A 20 5.93 10.05 4.75
N GLY A 21 6.39 9.90 5.99
CA GLY A 21 6.05 10.79 7.12
C GLY A 21 6.76 12.14 7.21
N VAL A 22 7.58 12.49 6.22
CA VAL A 22 8.24 13.79 6.16
C VAL A 22 7.59 14.55 5.00
N THR A 23 7.05 15.74 5.21
CA THR A 23 6.74 16.68 4.13
C THR A 23 7.31 18.03 4.53
N LYS A 24 7.82 18.82 3.58
CA LYS A 24 8.45 20.11 3.91
C LYS A 24 7.44 21.09 4.50
N ASN A 25 6.18 20.91 4.14
CA ASN A 25 5.04 21.64 4.67
C ASN A 25 4.34 20.76 5.71
N SER A 26 3.98 21.34 6.86
CA SER A 26 3.27 20.70 7.98
C SER A 26 1.80 20.35 7.65
N ASP A 27 1.55 19.87 6.43
CA ASP A 27 0.23 19.54 5.93
C ASP A 27 -0.20 18.15 6.39
N GLU A 28 -1.51 17.96 6.56
CA GLU A 28 -2.06 16.65 6.89
C GLU A 28 -1.81 15.63 5.78
N LEU A 29 -1.34 14.44 6.15
CA LEU A 29 -1.13 13.30 5.26
C LEU A 29 -2.40 12.44 5.26
N ARG A 30 -3.24 12.62 4.24
CA ARG A 30 -4.49 11.87 4.10
C ARG A 30 -4.24 10.55 3.36
N VAL A 31 -4.49 9.44 4.02
CA VAL A 31 -4.30 8.09 3.50
C VAL A 31 -5.67 7.44 3.32
N HIS A 32 -6.01 7.07 2.10
CA HIS A 32 -7.14 6.18 1.87
C HIS A 32 -6.69 4.73 1.98
N ILE A 33 -7.49 3.90 2.66
CA ILE A 33 -7.31 2.47 2.83
C ILE A 33 -8.53 1.82 2.19
N ASP A 34 -8.33 1.06 1.12
CA ASP A 34 -9.41 0.34 0.45
C ASP A 34 -9.90 -0.86 1.28
N THR A 35 -11.01 -1.45 0.83
CA THR A 35 -11.66 -2.59 1.50
C THR A 35 -10.69 -3.76 1.69
N PHE A 36 -9.93 -4.11 0.65
CA PHE A 36 -8.92 -5.17 0.75
C PHE A 36 -7.87 -4.85 1.80
N SER A 37 -7.32 -3.64 1.80
CA SER A 37 -6.28 -3.27 2.74
C SER A 37 -6.77 -3.21 4.19
N ALA A 38 -8.02 -2.79 4.39
CA ALA A 38 -8.68 -2.82 5.71
C ALA A 38 -8.89 -4.26 6.21
N MET A 39 -9.18 -5.22 5.33
CA MET A 39 -9.37 -6.63 5.68
C MET A 39 -8.06 -7.43 5.79
N ASN A 40 -6.97 -6.94 5.21
CA ASN A 40 -5.69 -7.65 5.11
C ASN A 40 -4.58 -7.06 6.01
N GLY A 41 -4.95 -6.68 7.24
CA GLY A 41 -3.98 -6.41 8.31
C GLY A 41 -3.88 -4.96 8.78
N ILE A 42 -4.65 -4.03 8.22
CA ILE A 42 -4.73 -2.67 8.74
C ILE A 42 -5.87 -2.56 9.75
N SER A 43 -5.51 -2.20 10.98
CA SER A 43 -6.47 -1.91 12.04
C SER A 43 -6.20 -0.52 12.63
N ARG A 44 -7.09 -0.06 13.50
CA ARG A 44 -6.90 1.22 14.22
C ARG A 44 -5.61 1.27 15.05
N PHE A 45 -5.11 0.12 15.52
CA PHE A 45 -3.84 0.06 16.27
C PHE A 45 -2.60 0.30 15.39
N CYS A 46 -2.75 0.23 14.07
CA CYS A 46 -1.69 0.53 13.13
C CYS A 46 -1.58 2.03 12.83
N GLU A 47 -2.59 2.82 13.18
CA GLU A 47 -2.69 4.23 12.79
C GLU A 47 -1.83 5.13 13.69
N TYR A 48 -1.03 6.01 13.09
CA TYR A 48 -0.29 7.06 13.80
C TYR A 48 -1.12 8.33 13.94
N ASN A 49 -0.81 9.15 14.95
CA ASN A 49 -1.42 10.46 15.16
C ASN A 49 -0.99 11.48 14.09
N TYR A 50 -1.26 12.77 14.33
CA TYR A 50 -0.84 13.87 13.46
C TYR A 50 0.63 13.72 13.00
N PRO A 51 0.94 13.94 11.69
CA PRO A 51 0.09 14.56 10.66
C PRO A 51 -0.84 13.59 9.91
N TRP A 52 -0.94 12.32 10.31
CA TRP A 52 -1.67 11.32 9.54
C TRP A 52 -3.19 11.35 9.77
N ARG A 53 -3.95 11.14 8.69
CA ARG A 53 -5.41 11.01 8.68
C ARG A 53 -5.78 9.84 7.78
N TYR A 54 -6.62 8.93 8.28
CA TYR A 54 -6.98 7.72 7.55
C TYR A 54 -8.46 7.73 7.17
N SER A 55 -8.78 7.33 5.95
CA SER A 55 -10.15 7.12 5.49
C SER A 55 -10.31 5.70 4.98
N LYS A 56 -11.32 4.99 5.50
CA LYS A 56 -11.80 3.69 5.01
C LYS A 56 -13.15 3.83 4.30
N GLU A 57 -13.41 4.99 3.69
CA GLU A 57 -14.64 5.21 2.92
C GLU A 57 -14.73 4.19 1.77
N GLU A 58 -15.70 3.28 1.86
CA GLU A 58 -15.91 2.23 0.87
C GLU A 58 -16.65 2.77 -0.37
N ASN A 59 -16.67 2.00 -1.45
CA ASN A 59 -17.43 2.29 -2.68
C ASN A 59 -17.01 3.58 -3.42
N ILE A 60 -15.77 4.07 -3.21
CA ILE A 60 -15.16 5.07 -4.10
C ILE A 60 -14.61 4.35 -5.33
N SER A 61 -15.08 4.69 -6.52
CA SER A 61 -14.53 4.12 -7.75
C SER A 61 -13.08 4.57 -7.98
N LEU A 62 -12.30 3.78 -8.73
CA LEU A 62 -10.89 4.09 -8.98
C LEU A 62 -10.72 5.44 -9.71
N GLU A 63 -11.63 5.77 -10.61
CA GLU A 63 -11.65 7.04 -11.36
C GLU A 63 -11.94 8.22 -10.45
N ASN A 64 -12.73 8.02 -9.39
CA ASN A 64 -13.13 9.06 -8.45
C ASN A 64 -12.08 9.33 -7.37
N LEU A 65 -11.11 8.43 -7.16
CA LEU A 65 -10.04 8.61 -6.17
C LEU A 65 -9.19 9.85 -6.44
N GLN A 66 -8.94 10.19 -7.72
CA GLN A 66 -8.15 11.37 -8.10
C GLN A 66 -8.86 12.70 -7.80
N MET A 67 -10.18 12.68 -7.65
CA MET A 67 -10.98 13.86 -7.28
C MET A 67 -10.98 14.09 -5.77
N LYS A 68 -10.64 13.08 -4.97
CA LYS A 68 -10.52 13.19 -3.51
C LYS A 68 -9.15 13.75 -3.13
N ASN A 69 -9.09 14.46 -2.01
CA ASN A 69 -7.86 15.08 -1.52
C ASN A 69 -7.00 14.10 -0.70
N PHE A 70 -6.65 12.96 -1.28
CA PHE A 70 -5.76 11.98 -0.66
C PHE A 70 -4.30 12.22 -1.06
N THR A 71 -3.42 12.14 -0.07
CA THR A 71 -1.97 12.20 -0.24
C THR A 71 -1.43 10.85 -0.68
N TYR A 72 -1.89 9.78 -0.02
CA TYR A 72 -1.52 8.40 -0.30
C TYR A 72 -2.74 7.50 -0.41
N LEU A 73 -2.60 6.41 -1.17
CA LEU A 73 -3.56 5.32 -1.18
C LEU A 73 -2.84 4.02 -0.78
N LEU A 74 -3.49 3.20 0.03
CA LEU A 74 -3.20 1.79 0.19
C LEU A 74 -4.32 1.03 -0.51
N ASN A 75 -3.98 0.39 -1.63
CA ASN A 75 -4.96 -0.19 -2.52
C ASN A 75 -4.47 -1.52 -3.12
N GLU A 76 -5.40 -2.43 -3.42
CA GLU A 76 -5.14 -3.70 -4.10
C GLU A 76 -4.82 -3.55 -5.60
N ASN A 77 -5.23 -2.45 -6.23
CA ASN A 77 -4.99 -2.18 -7.63
C ASN A 77 -3.59 -1.60 -7.85
N SER A 78 -2.86 -2.14 -8.83
CA SER A 78 -1.50 -1.72 -9.17
C SER A 78 -1.43 -0.38 -9.92
N TYR A 79 -2.55 0.07 -10.49
CA TYR A 79 -2.68 1.30 -11.24
C TYR A 79 -3.94 2.05 -10.83
N ILE A 80 -3.78 3.34 -10.52
CA ILE A 80 -4.87 4.27 -10.20
C ILE A 80 -4.53 5.60 -10.87
N GLU A 81 -5.43 6.09 -11.72
CA GLU A 81 -5.22 7.36 -12.41
C GLU A 81 -5.03 8.52 -11.40
N GLY A 82 -4.12 9.44 -11.72
CA GLY A 82 -3.77 10.55 -10.81
C GLY A 82 -2.86 10.17 -9.65
N PHE A 83 -2.46 8.90 -9.52
CA PHE A 83 -1.51 8.45 -8.52
C PHE A 83 -0.36 7.64 -9.14
N LYS A 84 0.84 7.79 -8.56
CA LYS A 84 2.00 6.99 -8.91
C LYS A 84 2.14 5.84 -7.92
N CYS A 85 2.32 4.63 -8.43
CA CYS A 85 2.66 3.48 -7.61
C CYS A 85 4.10 3.64 -7.07
N LEU A 86 4.21 3.79 -5.74
CA LEU A 86 5.46 4.09 -5.04
C LEU A 86 6.15 2.81 -4.55
N MET A 87 5.37 1.82 -4.13
CA MET A 87 5.88 0.56 -3.58
C MET A 87 4.79 -0.50 -3.63
N SER A 88 5.18 -1.75 -3.89
CA SER A 88 4.31 -2.90 -3.71
C SER A 88 4.75 -3.74 -2.51
N VAL A 89 3.78 -4.37 -1.84
CA VAL A 89 4.01 -5.37 -0.80
C VAL A 89 3.43 -6.69 -1.29
N ASP A 90 4.31 -7.69 -1.33
CA ASP A 90 3.92 -9.05 -1.65
C ASP A 90 3.10 -9.66 -0.52
N GLY A 91 2.14 -10.49 -0.88
CA GLY A 91 1.42 -11.38 0.02
C GLY A 91 1.44 -12.81 -0.47
N PHE A 92 1.01 -13.73 0.38
CA PHE A 92 0.83 -15.12 0.02
C PHE A 92 -0.16 -15.26 -1.15
N SER A 93 0.18 -16.09 -2.13
CA SER A 93 -0.68 -16.36 -3.29
C SER A 93 -1.06 -17.83 -3.36
N ARG A 94 -0.09 -18.75 -3.32
CA ARG A 94 -0.35 -20.20 -3.46
C ARG A 94 0.76 -21.06 -2.88
N VAL A 95 0.41 -22.27 -2.51
CA VAL A 95 1.36 -23.36 -2.23
C VAL A 95 1.75 -24.03 -3.54
N ARG A 96 3.04 -24.30 -3.74
CA ARG A 96 3.59 -25.05 -4.88
C ARG A 96 4.30 -26.29 -4.37
N ILE A 97 3.91 -27.45 -4.90
CA ILE A 97 4.57 -28.73 -4.65
C ILE A 97 5.70 -28.89 -5.68
N ARG A 98 6.90 -29.25 -5.24
CA ARG A 98 8.07 -29.48 -6.10
C ARG A 98 8.72 -30.82 -5.78
N ILE A 99 9.34 -31.43 -6.79
CA ILE A 99 10.22 -32.60 -6.60
C ILE A 99 11.54 -32.10 -6.00
N GLY A 100 11.90 -32.56 -4.80
CA GLY A 100 13.08 -32.14 -4.05
C GLY A 100 12.76 -31.69 -2.61
N PHE A 101 13.77 -31.24 -1.86
CA PHE A 101 13.60 -30.74 -0.49
C PHE A 101 13.93 -29.23 -0.41
N PRO A 102 13.04 -28.38 0.16
CA PRO A 102 11.73 -28.72 0.72
C PRO A 102 10.69 -29.01 -0.40
N PRO A 103 9.81 -30.02 -0.22
CA PRO A 103 8.83 -30.42 -1.23
C PRO A 103 7.68 -29.42 -1.40
N ILE A 104 7.58 -28.44 -0.49
CA ILE A 104 6.55 -27.40 -0.46
C ILE A 104 7.26 -26.04 -0.51
N SER A 105 6.82 -25.18 -1.42
CA SER A 105 7.24 -23.79 -1.51
C SER A 105 6.03 -22.86 -1.55
N PHE A 106 6.15 -21.66 -0.99
CA PHE A 106 5.09 -20.66 -0.97
C PHE A 106 5.38 -19.61 -2.02
N ALA A 107 4.45 -19.42 -2.96
CA ALA A 107 4.53 -18.35 -3.94
C ALA A 107 3.92 -17.07 -3.37
N LYS A 108 4.59 -15.95 -3.68
CA LYS A 108 4.21 -14.62 -3.25
C LYS A 108 4.07 -13.73 -4.46
N GLU A 109 3.11 -12.82 -4.41
CA GLU A 109 2.79 -11.89 -5.49
C GLU A 109 2.41 -10.55 -4.87
N PRO A 110 2.64 -9.42 -5.56
CA PRO A 110 2.16 -8.11 -5.13
C PRO A 110 0.64 -8.15 -4.83
N LYS A 111 0.26 -7.77 -3.61
CA LYS A 111 -1.15 -7.72 -3.18
C LYS A 111 -1.61 -6.33 -2.76
N VAL A 112 -0.68 -5.50 -2.29
CA VAL A 112 -0.98 -4.15 -1.78
C VAL A 112 -0.01 -3.17 -2.38
N PHE A 113 -0.53 -2.06 -2.87
CA PHE A 113 0.22 -1.01 -3.52
C PHE A 113 0.07 0.28 -2.71
N ILE A 114 1.21 0.90 -2.44
CA ILE A 114 1.30 2.23 -1.86
C ILE A 114 1.38 3.20 -3.03
N HIS A 115 0.38 4.05 -3.15
CA HIS A 115 0.30 5.07 -4.19
C HIS A 115 0.50 6.46 -3.59
N GLY A 116 1.14 7.35 -4.34
CA GLY A 116 1.31 8.76 -3.99
C GLY A 116 0.64 9.65 -5.02
N ASN A 117 -0.05 10.69 -4.56
CA ASN A 117 -0.71 11.64 -5.45
C ASN A 117 0.33 12.40 -6.29
N ILE A 118 0.22 12.35 -7.62
CA ILE A 118 1.19 12.97 -8.53
C ILE A 118 1.28 14.49 -8.40
N ARG A 119 0.24 15.13 -7.84
CA ARG A 119 0.21 16.58 -7.57
C ARG A 119 1.13 16.97 -6.41
N ASN A 120 1.56 16.01 -5.59
CA ASN A 120 2.48 16.26 -4.48
C ASN A 120 3.94 16.07 -4.93
N THR A 121 4.58 17.17 -5.31
CA THR A 121 5.96 17.17 -5.83
C THR A 121 6.98 16.69 -4.81
N ASP A 122 6.79 16.98 -3.52
CA ASP A 122 7.65 16.50 -2.43
C ASP A 122 7.69 14.97 -2.34
N ILE A 123 6.55 14.32 -2.58
CA ILE A 123 6.47 12.86 -2.64
C ILE A 123 7.13 12.34 -3.91
N MET A 124 6.88 12.99 -5.06
CA MET A 124 7.42 12.53 -6.35
C MET A 124 8.94 12.63 -6.44
N ASN A 125 9.55 13.58 -5.73
CA ASN A 125 10.99 13.78 -5.70
C ASN A 125 11.74 12.84 -4.74
N ARG A 126 11.04 11.95 -4.01
CA ARG A 126 11.66 10.97 -3.12
C ARG A 126 12.09 9.70 -3.85
N GLY A 127 13.14 9.07 -3.32
CA GLY A 127 13.54 7.72 -3.71
C GLY A 127 12.57 6.68 -3.18
N TRP A 128 11.57 6.36 -3.99
CA TRP A 128 10.65 5.24 -3.73
C TRP A 128 11.15 3.96 -4.42
N PRO A 129 10.97 2.77 -3.82
CA PRO A 129 11.36 1.50 -4.43
C PRO A 129 10.71 1.25 -5.80
N GLY A 130 9.55 1.87 -6.05
CA GLY A 130 8.73 1.60 -7.22
C GLY A 130 7.89 0.33 -7.05
N CYS A 131 6.95 0.14 -7.96
CA CYS A 131 6.17 -1.08 -8.05
C CYS A 131 6.74 -1.93 -9.17
N SER A 132 7.14 -3.15 -8.84
CA SER A 132 7.51 -4.14 -9.84
C SER A 132 6.21 -4.72 -10.40
N VAL A 133 5.60 -4.04 -11.37
CA VAL A 133 4.55 -4.67 -12.17
C VAL A 133 5.30 -5.63 -13.09
N ILE A 134 5.34 -6.91 -12.75
CA ILE A 134 5.71 -7.92 -13.74
C ILE A 134 4.53 -7.91 -14.73
N PRO A 135 4.73 -7.48 -15.99
CA PRO A 135 3.67 -7.46 -16.99
C PRO A 135 3.14 -8.87 -17.29
#